data_AF-A0A3N5JZC6-F1
#
_entry.id   AF-A0A3N5JZC6-F1
#
_cell.length_a   1.000
_cell.length_b   1.000
_cell.length_c   1.000
_cell.angle_alpha   90.00
_cell.angle_beta   90.00
_cell.angle_gamma   90.00
#
_symmetry.space_group_name_H-M   'P 1'
#
loop_
_entity.id
_entity.type
_entity.pdbx_description
1 polymer ?
#
loop_
_entity_poly.entity_id
_entity_poly.type
_entity_poly.pdbx_seq_one_letter_code
_entity_poly.pdbx_strand_id
1 'polypeptide(L)'
;MAENNTDLKSLATRVHSLEKQNRIWRIVIIAALIILLMFPLLWFIEEGQKLESKSYVLVDSQGKRRAVLGEDAAGSPNLVFYDKDGKILVLLSTKPDGSSSLGLYDKDGKVLFKAP
;
A
#
# COMPACT_ATOMS: atom_id res chain seq x y z
N MET A 1 60.47 0.79 -42.58
CA MET A 1 60.19 1.87 -41.60
C MET A 1 58.99 2.73 -41.96
N ALA A 2 58.69 3.01 -43.24
CA ALA A 2 57.52 3.81 -43.65
C ALA A 2 56.16 3.13 -43.37
N GLU A 3 56.06 1.81 -43.59
CA GLU A 3 54.85 0.99 -43.41
C GLU A 3 54.31 1.02 -41.96
N ASN A 4 55.22 0.95 -40.98
CA ASN A 4 54.88 1.02 -39.56
C ASN A 4 54.31 2.40 -39.15
N ASN A 5 54.69 3.47 -39.84
CA ASN A 5 54.24 4.84 -39.54
C ASN A 5 52.82 5.10 -40.10
N THR A 6 52.48 4.49 -41.24
CA THR A 6 51.11 4.46 -41.79
C THR A 6 50.15 3.65 -40.91
N ASP A 7 50.59 2.52 -40.36
CA ASP A 7 49.79 1.71 -39.43
C ASP A 7 49.57 2.40 -38.09
N LEU A 8 50.60 3.05 -37.53
CA LEU A 8 50.44 3.84 -36.30
C LEU A 8 49.46 5.01 -36.49
N LYS A 9 49.50 5.68 -37.66
CA LYS A 9 48.54 6.74 -38.00
C LYS A 9 47.12 6.19 -38.16
N SER A 10 46.94 5.02 -38.77
CA SER A 10 45.62 4.41 -38.97
C SER A 10 45.02 3.94 -37.63
N LEU A 11 45.84 3.39 -36.73
CA LEU A 11 45.45 2.98 -35.38
C LEU A 11 45.06 4.19 -34.51
N ALA A 12 45.87 5.26 -34.51
CA ALA A 12 45.56 6.47 -33.75
C ALA A 12 44.23 7.12 -34.20
N THR A 13 43.98 7.13 -35.51
CA THR A 13 42.74 7.66 -36.08
C THR A 13 41.52 6.82 -35.65
N ARG A 14 41.67 5.49 -35.61
CA ARG A 14 40.61 4.58 -35.15
C ARG A 14 40.33 4.71 -33.65
N VAL A 15 41.36 4.84 -32.81
CA VAL A 15 41.21 5.06 -31.37
C VAL A 15 40.44 6.35 -31.10
N HIS A 16 40.76 7.44 -31.82
CA HIS A 16 40.07 8.71 -31.64
C HIS A 16 38.57 8.65 -32.03
N SER A 17 38.23 7.89 -33.08
CA SER A 17 36.83 7.64 -33.46
C SER A 17 36.12 6.76 -32.44
N LEU A 18 36.80 5.72 -31.93
CA LEU A 18 36.27 4.83 -30.89
C LEU A 18 36.03 5.57 -29.57
N GLU A 19 36.91 6.47 -29.15
CA GLU A 19 36.75 7.26 -27.92
C GLU A 19 35.52 8.18 -27.95
N LYS A 20 35.26 8.84 -29.08
CA LYS A 20 34.06 9.67 -29.26
C LYS A 20 32.79 8.84 -29.18
N GLN A 21 32.77 7.68 -29.84
CA GLN A 21 31.62 6.77 -29.81
C GLN A 21 31.43 6.14 -28.43
N ASN A 22 32.51 5.76 -27.75
CA ASN A 22 32.46 5.19 -26.39
C ASN A 22 31.83 6.17 -25.39
N ARG A 23 32.06 7.48 -25.55
CA ARG A 23 31.47 8.50 -24.66
C ARG A 23 29.95 8.59 -24.80
N ILE A 24 29.43 8.49 -26.03
CA ILE A 24 27.98 8.50 -26.30
C ILE A 24 27.34 7.22 -25.74
N TRP A 25 27.92 6.06 -26.05
CA TRP A 25 27.41 4.78 -25.55
C TRP A 25 27.46 4.69 -24.02
N ARG A 26 28.49 5.24 -23.37
CA ARG A 26 28.55 5.34 -21.90
C ARG A 26 27.38 6.15 -21.33
N ILE A 27 27.04 7.30 -21.92
CA ILE A 27 25.93 8.14 -21.44
C ILE A 27 24.59 7.42 -21.64
N VAL A 28 24.39 6.78 -22.80
CA VAL A 28 23.17 6.01 -23.10
C VAL A 28 22.99 4.86 -22.11
N ILE A 29 24.05 4.12 -21.81
CA ILE A 29 24.00 3.02 -20.83
C ILE A 29 23.67 3.55 -19.43
N ILE A 30 24.30 4.64 -18.99
CA ILE A 30 24.02 5.24 -17.67
C ILE A 30 22.57 5.74 -17.59
N ALA A 31 22.08 6.42 -18.63
CA ALA A 31 20.69 6.87 -18.68
C ALA A 31 19.71 5.69 -18.65
N ALA A 32 20.00 4.62 -19.40
CA ALA A 32 19.21 3.40 -19.38
C ALA A 32 19.20 2.73 -18.00
N LEU A 33 20.34 2.70 -17.29
CA LEU A 33 20.42 2.17 -15.92
C LEU A 33 19.63 3.03 -14.92
N ILE A 34 19.67 4.35 -15.06
CA ILE A 34 18.87 5.27 -14.21
C ILE A 34 17.38 5.05 -14.45
N ILE A 35 16.96 4.95 -15.72
CA ILE A 35 15.56 4.67 -16.06
C ILE A 35 15.14 3.31 -15.52
N LEU A 36 15.98 2.28 -15.67
CA LEU A 36 15.72 0.94 -15.14
C LEU A 36 15.55 0.94 -13.62
N LEU A 37 16.35 1.74 -12.90
CA LEU A 37 16.26 1.87 -11.44
C LEU A 37 15.09 2.75 -10.97
N MET A 38 14.72 3.77 -11.74
CA MET A 38 13.68 4.74 -11.37
C MET A 38 12.27 4.27 -11.76
N PHE A 39 12.15 3.45 -12.81
CA PHE A 39 10.89 2.88 -13.28
C PHE A 39 10.09 2.11 -12.21
N PRO A 40 10.69 1.18 -11.43
CA PRO A 40 9.95 0.50 -10.36
C PRO A 40 9.56 1.43 -9.21
N LEU A 41 10.26 2.55 -9.02
CA LEU A 41 9.94 3.51 -7.97
C LEU A 41 8.65 4.27 -8.26
N LEU A 42 8.40 4.60 -9.54
CA LEU A 42 7.13 5.18 -9.98
C LEU A 42 5.98 4.17 -9.91
N TRP A 43 6.26 2.89 -10.22
CA TRP A 43 5.29 1.80 -10.13
C TRP A 43 4.77 1.56 -8.70
N PHE A 44 5.58 1.87 -7.68
CA PHE A 44 5.24 1.62 -6.27
C PHE A 44 4.44 2.75 -5.60
N ILE A 45 4.24 3.89 -6.26
CA ILE A 45 3.55 5.06 -5.67
C ILE A 45 2.02 4.99 -5.88
N GLU A 46 1.53 4.19 -6.81
CA GLU A 46 0.10 4.15 -7.18
C GLU A 46 -0.73 3.08 -6.45
N GLU A 47 -0.13 2.06 -5.85
CA GLU A 47 -0.87 1.08 -5.04
C GLU A 47 -1.03 1.61 -3.62
N GLY A 48 -2.02 2.47 -3.43
CA GLY A 48 -2.53 2.83 -2.11
C GLY A 48 -2.72 1.55 -1.30
N GLN A 49 -1.96 1.41 -0.21
CA GLN A 49 -1.89 0.15 0.52
C GLN A 49 -3.30 -0.27 0.94
N LYS A 50 -3.77 -1.37 0.35
CA LYS A 50 -4.98 -2.04 0.78
C LYS A 50 -4.68 -2.58 2.18
N LEU A 51 -5.06 -1.82 3.20
CA LEU A 51 -4.91 -2.24 4.58
C LEU A 51 -5.98 -3.29 4.88
N GLU A 52 -5.65 -4.56 4.66
CA GLU A 52 -6.47 -5.67 5.13
C GLU A 52 -6.22 -5.87 6.62
N SER A 53 -7.18 -5.45 7.45
CA SER A 53 -7.14 -5.65 8.90
C SER A 53 -8.28 -6.54 9.36
N LYS A 54 -7.98 -7.41 10.34
CA LYS A 54 -9.00 -8.25 11.01
C LYS A 54 -9.97 -7.43 11.86
N SER A 55 -9.54 -6.26 12.36
CA SER A 55 -10.38 -5.38 13.16
C SER A 55 -9.87 -3.94 13.16
N TYR A 56 -10.81 -3.01 13.22
CA TYR A 56 -10.58 -1.60 13.50
C TYR A 56 -11.21 -1.24 14.84
N VAL A 57 -10.42 -0.70 15.75
CA VAL A 57 -10.88 -0.29 17.09
C VAL A 57 -10.70 1.21 17.24
N LEU A 58 -11.81 1.92 17.41
CA LEU A 58 -11.81 3.33 17.80
C LEU A 58 -11.73 3.42 19.32
N VAL A 59 -10.75 4.18 19.84
CA VAL A 59 -10.57 4.46 21.26
C VAL A 59 -10.73 5.96 21.54
N ASP A 60 -11.22 6.31 22.72
CA ASP A 60 -11.25 7.71 23.18
C ASP A 60 -9.91 8.14 23.80
N SER A 61 -9.85 9.39 24.27
CA SER A 61 -8.65 9.99 24.88
C SER A 61 -8.21 9.30 26.18
N GLN A 62 -9.08 8.48 26.78
CA GLN A 62 -8.78 7.69 27.98
C GLN A 62 -8.40 6.24 27.63
N GLY A 63 -8.31 5.91 26.33
CA GLY A 63 -8.00 4.56 25.84
C GLY A 63 -9.20 3.61 25.86
N LYS A 64 -10.42 4.10 26.10
CA LYS A 64 -11.62 3.25 26.14
C LYS A 64 -12.19 3.06 24.74
N ARG A 65 -12.56 1.82 24.41
CA ARG A 65 -13.14 1.47 23.10
C ARG A 65 -14.49 2.15 22.93
N ARG A 66 -14.68 2.82 21.78
CA ARG A 66 -15.91 3.52 21.39
C ARG A 66 -16.59 2.91 20.18
N ALA A 67 -15.81 2.29 19.30
CA ALA A 67 -16.35 1.50 18.20
C ALA A 67 -15.41 0.35 17.83
N VAL A 68 -15.97 -0.74 17.32
CA VAL A 68 -15.22 -1.87 16.76
C VAL A 68 -15.88 -2.28 15.44
N LEU A 69 -15.10 -2.33 14.36
CA LEU A 69 -15.45 -2.98 13.10
C LEU A 69 -14.57 -4.22 12.96
N GLY A 70 -15.16 -5.40 12.80
CA GLY A 70 -14.39 -6.64 12.67
C GLY A 70 -15.30 -7.86 12.72
N GLU A 71 -14.75 -8.97 13.17
CA GLU A 71 -15.51 -10.19 13.42
C GLU A 71 -15.83 -10.32 14.92
N ASP A 72 -17.02 -10.84 15.23
CA ASP A 72 -17.33 -11.28 16.59
C ASP A 72 -16.65 -12.61 16.94
N ALA A 73 -16.91 -13.10 18.16
CA ALA A 73 -16.35 -14.37 18.63
C ALA A 73 -16.81 -15.60 17.81
N ALA A 74 -17.89 -15.46 17.04
CA ALA A 74 -18.41 -16.49 16.14
C ALA A 74 -17.89 -16.33 14.69
N GLY A 75 -17.00 -15.37 14.43
CA GLY A 75 -16.46 -15.09 13.10
C GLY A 75 -17.43 -14.31 12.20
N SER A 76 -18.51 -13.75 12.76
CA SER A 76 -19.50 -13.00 11.98
C SER A 76 -19.10 -11.52 11.92
N PRO A 77 -19.08 -10.90 10.72
CA PRO A 77 -18.84 -9.47 10.58
C PRO A 77 -19.80 -8.62 11.43
N ASN A 78 -19.23 -7.67 12.18
CA ASN A 78 -19.97 -6.74 13.01
C ASN A 78 -19.37 -5.32 13.02
N LEU A 79 -20.23 -4.37 13.39
CA LEU A 79 -19.89 -3.00 13.77
C LEU A 79 -20.63 -2.69 15.07
N VAL A 80 -19.87 -2.40 16.13
CA VAL A 80 -20.41 -2.14 17.47
C VAL A 80 -19.98 -0.76 17.93
N PHE A 81 -20.92 0.04 18.45
CA PHE A 81 -20.64 1.29 19.14
C PHE A 81 -20.89 1.14 20.63
N TYR A 82 -20.02 1.75 21.43
CA TYR A 82 -20.05 1.68 22.89
C TYR A 82 -20.24 3.06 23.53
N ASP A 83 -20.97 3.09 24.64
CA ASP A 83 -21.05 4.25 25.52
C ASP A 83 -19.75 4.44 26.33
N LYS A 84 -19.72 5.49 27.16
CA LYS A 84 -18.59 5.79 28.04
C LYS A 84 -18.34 4.74 29.12
N ASP A 85 -19.30 3.87 29.39
CA ASP A 85 -19.23 2.82 30.41
C ASP A 85 -18.90 1.45 29.77
N GLY A 86 -18.90 1.36 28.44
CA GLY A 86 -18.58 0.16 27.66
C GLY A 86 -19.81 -0.66 27.29
N LYS A 87 -21.01 -0.10 27.44
CA LYS A 87 -22.26 -0.74 27.03
C LYS A 87 -22.51 -0.50 25.55
N ILE A 88 -23.15 -1.47 24.89
CA ILE A 88 -23.48 -1.40 23.47
C ILE A 88 -24.60 -0.37 23.27
N LEU A 89 -24.39 0.57 22.36
CA LEU A 89 -25.39 1.55 21.91
C LEU A 89 -25.96 1.17 20.54
N VAL A 90 -25.11 0.65 19.66
CA VAL A 90 -25.48 0.23 18.30
C VAL A 90 -24.74 -1.06 17.97
N LEU A 91 -25.47 -2.02 17.39
CA LEU A 91 -24.92 -3.25 16.84
C LEU A 91 -25.44 -3.44 15.42
N LEU A 92 -24.55 -3.45 14.45
CA LEU A 92 -24.80 -3.98 13.11
C LEU A 92 -24.04 -5.30 13.01
N SER A 93 -24.72 -6.39 12.70
CA SER A 93 -24.08 -7.71 12.63
C SER A 93 -24.73 -8.59 11.57
N THR A 94 -23.99 -9.60 11.14
CA THR A 94 -24.56 -10.75 10.44
C THR A 94 -24.84 -11.86 11.44
N LYS A 95 -25.95 -12.58 11.25
CA LYS A 95 -26.31 -13.76 12.04
C LYS A 95 -25.74 -15.02 11.38
N PRO A 96 -25.67 -16.15 12.10
CA PRO A 96 -25.21 -17.42 11.54
C PRO A 96 -26.03 -17.92 10.33
N ASP A 97 -27.28 -17.48 10.19
CA ASP A 97 -28.14 -17.79 9.04
C ASP A 97 -27.88 -16.89 7.82
N GLY A 98 -26.88 -16.01 7.89
CA GLY A 98 -26.52 -15.05 6.84
C GLY A 98 -27.36 -13.78 6.81
N SER A 99 -28.40 -13.67 7.64
CA SER A 99 -29.21 -12.45 7.72
C SER A 99 -28.46 -11.31 8.41
N SER A 100 -28.70 -10.07 7.97
CA SER A 100 -28.27 -8.89 8.72
C SER A 100 -29.13 -8.65 9.95
N SER A 101 -28.65 -7.78 10.84
CA SER A 101 -29.47 -7.13 11.85
C SER A 101 -28.83 -5.82 12.29
N LEU A 102 -29.66 -4.81 12.52
CA LEU A 102 -29.29 -3.56 13.18
C LEU A 102 -30.09 -3.42 14.48
N GLY A 103 -29.41 -3.18 15.60
CA GLY A 103 -30.03 -2.88 16.89
C GLY A 103 -29.53 -1.56 17.45
N LEU A 104 -30.45 -0.73 17.97
CA LEU A 104 -30.14 0.43 18.80
C LEU A 104 -30.63 0.17 20.23
N TYR A 105 -29.79 0.53 21.20
CA TYR A 105 -30.01 0.25 22.60
C TYR A 105 -29.96 1.54 23.42
N ASP A 106 -30.77 1.60 24.48
CA ASP A 106 -30.66 2.67 25.47
C ASP A 106 -29.50 2.43 26.46
N LYS A 107 -29.29 3.38 27.37
CA LYS A 107 -28.25 3.34 28.41
C LYS A 107 -28.36 2.15 29.38
N ASP A 108 -29.52 1.51 29.45
CA ASP A 108 -29.81 0.37 30.31
C ASP A 108 -29.70 -0.95 29.52
N GLY A 109 -29.39 -0.89 28.22
CA GLY A 109 -29.25 -2.03 27.31
C GLY A 109 -30.58 -2.50 26.73
N LYS A 110 -31.66 -1.74 26.87
CA LYS A 110 -32.96 -2.09 26.29
C LYS A 110 -32.99 -1.71 24.81
N VAL A 111 -33.55 -2.60 23.99
CA VAL A 111 -33.73 -2.35 22.55
C VAL A 111 -34.72 -1.20 22.35
N LEU A 112 -34.24 -0.12 21.72
CA LEU A 112 -35.04 1.00 21.26
C LEU A 112 -35.58 0.76 19.85
N PHE A 113 -34.74 0.19 18.99
CA PHE A 113 -35.08 -0.13 17.61
C PHE A 113 -34.32 -1.37 17.16
N LYS A 114 -34.97 -2.18 16.33
CA LYS A 114 -34.35 -3.33 15.68
C LYS A 114 -34.86 -3.46 14.26
N ALA A 115 -33.94 -3.57 13.31
CA ALA A 115 -34.22 -3.94 11.93
C ALA A 115 -33.53 -5.28 11.58
N PRO A 116 -34.12 -6.04 10.65
CA PRO A 116 -33.37 -7.05 9.90
C PRO A 116 -32.27 -6.41 9.06
#